data_AF-E6WU44-F1
#
_entry.id   AF-E6WU44-F1
#
_cell.length_a   1.000
_cell.length_b   1.000
_cell.length_c   1.000
_cell.angle_alpha   90.00
_cell.angle_beta   90.00
_cell.angle_gamma   90.00
#
_symmetry.space_group_name_H-M   'P 1'
#
loop_
_entity.id
_entity.type
_entity.pdbx_description
1 polymer ?
#
loop_
_entity_poly.entity_id
_entity_poly.type
_entity_poly.pdbx_seq_one_letter_code
_entity_poly.pdbx_strand_id
1 'polypeptide(L)'
;MRFQQRKAVVCLISIIALSGCQPNASPASTSAQAEHPAAPQPSPAAAHVTYDGPFGLRMGLSPAEAKAAIPSLEESDQGQGIYRASSVPVPHPDFESYSLLFSQKSGLCKIVAIGKDIQSGDTGYEVRSAFDALDKAITSKYGKGKKYDFTSERYDSPEFWMMHLLKKNRTLAKLWSTEEGSNLTSNLDSIALEAGATDMSTGYLVMRYEFQNMPDCVAEGEAEKNKGL
;
A
#
# COMPACT_ATOMS: atom_id res chain seq x y z
N MET A 1 -40.81 -33.55 18.34
CA MET A 1 -39.46 -33.64 17.73
C MET A 1 -38.64 -34.64 18.52
N ARG A 2 -38.20 -35.74 17.89
CA ARG A 2 -37.52 -36.87 18.55
C ARG A 2 -36.02 -36.60 18.65
N PHE A 3 -35.51 -36.54 19.87
CA PHE A 3 -34.09 -36.66 20.22
C PHE A 3 -33.69 -38.15 20.17
N GLN A 4 -32.56 -38.48 19.56
CA GLN A 4 -31.93 -39.79 19.67
C GLN A 4 -30.44 -39.62 19.97
N GLN A 5 -30.05 -40.09 21.16
CA GLN A 5 -28.67 -40.40 21.56
C GLN A 5 -28.40 -41.89 21.34
N ARG A 6 -27.12 -42.25 21.12
CA ARG A 6 -26.31 -43.33 21.77
C ARG A 6 -24.99 -43.51 21.00
N LYS A 7 -23.79 -43.34 21.62
CA LYS A 7 -22.94 -44.33 22.33
C LYS A 7 -22.52 -45.52 21.42
N ALA A 8 -21.30 -46.07 21.36
CA ALA A 8 -19.98 -45.90 21.98
C ALA A 8 -18.99 -46.93 21.37
N VAL A 9 -17.67 -46.64 21.37
CA VAL A 9 -16.48 -47.53 21.62
C VAL A 9 -16.18 -48.74 20.69
N VAL A 10 -14.91 -48.91 20.29
CA VAL A 10 -14.00 -50.06 20.60
C VAL A 10 -12.60 -49.89 19.97
N CYS A 11 -11.57 -50.01 20.80
CA CYS A 11 -10.14 -50.14 20.50
C CYS A 11 -9.78 -51.46 19.79
N LEU A 12 -8.68 -51.49 19.01
CA LEU A 12 -7.69 -52.58 19.09
C LEU A 12 -6.36 -52.23 18.41
N ILE A 13 -5.29 -52.44 19.19
CA ILE A 13 -3.86 -52.38 18.85
C ILE A 13 -3.47 -53.70 18.18
N SER A 14 -2.54 -53.69 17.21
CA SER A 14 -1.53 -54.75 17.05
C SER A 14 -0.39 -54.33 16.10
N ILE A 15 0.83 -54.40 16.64
CA ILE A 15 2.13 -54.25 15.99
C ILE A 15 2.61 -55.65 15.58
N ILE A 16 3.04 -55.85 14.34
CA ILE A 16 4.04 -56.88 13.98
C ILE A 16 4.94 -56.32 12.88
N ALA A 17 6.24 -56.20 13.18
CA ALA A 17 7.30 -55.95 12.22
C ALA A 17 7.85 -57.29 11.71
N LEU A 18 8.12 -57.39 10.41
CA LEU A 18 9.04 -58.38 9.85
C LEU A 18 9.88 -57.72 8.74
N SER A 19 11.20 -57.74 8.96
CA SER A 19 12.24 -57.37 8.02
C SER A 19 12.31 -58.35 6.85
N GLY A 20 12.64 -57.84 5.66
CA GLY A 20 13.06 -58.63 4.51
C GLY A 20 13.69 -57.74 3.45
N CYS A 21 15.02 -57.71 3.38
CA CYS A 21 15.76 -57.23 2.22
C CYS A 21 16.02 -58.42 1.29
N GLN A 22 15.80 -58.28 -0.01
CA GLN A 22 16.74 -58.76 -1.03
C GLN A 22 16.46 -58.13 -2.41
N PRO A 23 17.49 -58.06 -3.27
CA PRO A 23 17.56 -57.20 -4.43
C PRO A 23 16.98 -57.88 -5.66
N ASN A 24 16.55 -57.10 -6.65
CA ASN A 24 16.61 -57.54 -8.03
C ASN A 24 16.75 -56.33 -8.96
N ALA A 25 17.84 -56.37 -9.72
CA ALA A 25 17.99 -55.59 -10.93
C ALA A 25 16.87 -55.96 -11.92
N SER A 26 16.35 -54.96 -12.61
CA SER A 26 15.56 -55.18 -13.83
C SER A 26 15.91 -54.10 -14.86
N PRO A 27 15.76 -54.43 -16.15
CA PRO A 27 16.52 -53.84 -17.25
C PRO A 27 15.86 -52.58 -17.79
N ALA A 28 16.68 -51.78 -18.46
CA ALA A 28 16.24 -50.66 -19.30
C ALA A 28 15.18 -51.12 -20.32
N SER A 29 14.04 -50.46 -20.30
CA SER A 29 13.04 -50.48 -21.37
C SER A 29 12.81 -49.04 -21.79
N THR A 30 13.34 -48.70 -22.96
CA THR A 30 13.07 -47.46 -23.68
C THR A 30 11.59 -47.41 -24.03
N SER A 31 10.85 -46.50 -23.40
CA SER A 31 9.54 -46.05 -23.88
C SER A 31 9.67 -44.62 -24.38
N ALA A 32 9.47 -44.45 -25.69
CA ALA A 32 9.30 -43.15 -26.31
C ALA A 32 8.11 -42.41 -25.68
N GLN A 33 8.39 -41.34 -24.94
CA GLN A 33 7.38 -40.40 -24.49
C GLN A 33 7.08 -39.42 -25.63
N ALA A 34 5.83 -39.42 -26.07
CA ALA A 34 5.27 -38.37 -26.89
C ALA A 34 5.42 -37.02 -26.17
N GLU A 35 6.00 -36.04 -26.85
CA GLU A 35 6.07 -34.66 -26.40
C GLU A 35 4.67 -34.12 -26.10
N HIS A 36 4.43 -33.82 -24.84
CA HIS A 36 3.34 -32.93 -24.44
C HIS A 36 3.67 -31.52 -24.97
N PRO A 37 2.74 -30.83 -25.67
CA PRO A 37 2.93 -29.43 -25.97
C PRO A 37 3.06 -28.66 -24.66
N ALA A 38 4.20 -27.98 -24.48
CA ALA A 38 4.43 -27.13 -23.34
C ALA A 38 3.28 -26.12 -23.20
N ALA A 39 2.63 -26.11 -22.03
CA ALA A 39 1.74 -25.03 -21.67
C ALA A 39 2.52 -23.70 -21.81
N PRO A 40 1.90 -22.62 -22.33
CA PRO A 40 2.59 -21.35 -22.48
C PRO A 40 3.10 -20.92 -21.10
N GLN A 41 4.43 -20.83 -20.98
CA GLN A 41 5.06 -20.24 -19.82
C GLN A 41 4.53 -18.80 -19.67
N PRO A 42 4.22 -18.32 -18.46
CA PRO A 42 3.90 -16.91 -18.26
C PRO A 42 5.09 -16.08 -18.78
N SER A 43 4.81 -15.24 -19.77
CA SER A 43 5.76 -14.30 -20.35
C SER A 43 6.45 -13.50 -19.23
N PRO A 44 7.76 -13.19 -19.32
CA PRO A 44 8.40 -12.33 -18.34
C PRO A 44 7.64 -11.00 -18.31
N ALA A 45 7.03 -10.66 -17.17
CA ALA A 45 6.45 -9.35 -16.96
C ALA A 45 7.52 -8.30 -17.29
N ALA A 46 7.19 -7.37 -18.20
CA ALA A 46 8.12 -6.34 -18.63
C ALA A 46 8.72 -5.64 -17.39
N ALA A 47 10.04 -5.59 -17.31
CA ALA A 47 10.72 -4.90 -16.22
C ALA A 47 10.35 -3.41 -16.28
N HIS A 48 9.61 -2.94 -15.28
CA HIS A 48 9.25 -1.52 -15.17
C HIS A 48 10.46 -0.71 -14.72
N VAL A 49 10.66 0.47 -15.34
CA VAL A 49 11.69 1.41 -14.91
C VAL A 49 11.42 1.80 -13.46
N THR A 50 12.43 1.61 -12.60
CA THR A 50 12.36 1.91 -11.17
C THR A 50 13.36 3.01 -10.84
N TYR A 51 12.94 3.99 -10.04
CA TYR A 51 13.76 5.14 -9.62
C TYR A 51 14.01 5.15 -8.11
N ASP A 52 15.04 5.88 -7.68
CA ASP A 52 15.49 5.96 -6.28
C ASP A 52 14.68 6.94 -5.41
N GLY A 53 13.38 6.68 -5.27
CA GLY A 53 12.51 7.42 -4.37
C GLY A 53 11.25 6.66 -3.96
N PRO A 54 10.28 7.33 -3.32
CA PRO A 54 9.08 6.68 -2.81
C PRO A 54 8.36 5.91 -3.91
N PHE A 55 7.99 4.67 -3.62
CA PHE A 55 7.29 3.79 -4.55
C PHE A 55 7.99 3.52 -5.88
N GLY A 56 9.31 3.72 -5.94
CA GLY A 56 10.08 3.58 -7.17
C GLY A 56 9.96 4.77 -8.12
N LEU A 57 9.57 5.94 -7.61
CA LEU A 57 9.43 7.20 -8.36
C LEU A 57 10.35 8.28 -7.78
N ARG A 58 10.76 9.24 -8.62
CA ARG A 58 11.63 10.35 -8.22
C ARG A 58 11.02 11.71 -8.56
N MET A 59 11.44 12.74 -7.83
CA MET A 59 11.15 14.13 -8.16
C MET A 59 11.49 14.45 -9.63
N GLY A 60 10.61 15.23 -10.25
CA GLY A 60 10.85 15.81 -11.58
C GLY A 60 10.64 14.86 -12.77
N LEU A 61 10.07 13.67 -12.56
CA LEU A 61 9.64 12.83 -13.68
C LEU A 61 8.61 13.56 -14.53
N SER A 62 8.78 13.54 -15.85
CA SER A 62 7.72 13.94 -16.77
C SER A 62 6.57 12.92 -16.76
N PRO A 63 5.35 13.33 -17.16
CA PRO A 63 4.24 12.38 -17.35
C PRO A 63 4.60 11.22 -18.30
N ALA A 64 5.40 11.48 -19.34
CA ALA A 64 5.84 10.46 -20.29
C ALA A 64 6.78 9.43 -19.65
N GLU A 65 7.78 9.87 -18.89
CA GLU A 65 8.67 8.96 -18.13
C GLU A 65 7.89 8.17 -17.07
N ALA A 66 6.93 8.81 -16.40
CA ALA A 66 6.08 8.14 -15.41
C ALA A 66 5.17 7.11 -16.06
N LYS A 67 4.60 7.36 -17.24
CA LYS A 67 3.77 6.41 -18.00
C LYS A 67 4.56 5.20 -18.47
N ALA A 68 5.84 5.37 -18.80
CA ALA A 68 6.73 4.25 -19.13
C ALA A 68 6.99 3.34 -17.91
N ALA A 69 7.05 3.91 -16.71
CA ALA A 69 7.19 3.17 -15.46
C ALA A 69 5.85 2.59 -14.96
N ILE A 70 4.74 3.27 -15.24
CA ILE A 70 3.40 2.96 -14.72
C ILE A 70 2.40 2.85 -15.89
N PRO A 71 2.14 1.63 -16.40
CA PRO A 71 1.20 1.45 -17.50
C PRO A 71 -0.22 1.94 -17.19
N SER A 72 -0.67 1.79 -15.94
CA SER A 72 -1.99 2.21 -15.45
C SER A 72 -2.12 3.71 -15.19
N LEU A 73 -1.11 4.52 -15.53
CA LEU A 73 -1.12 5.95 -15.23
C LEU A 73 -2.06 6.69 -16.18
N GLU A 74 -3.10 7.32 -15.66
CA GLU A 74 -4.11 8.03 -16.45
C GLU A 74 -4.28 9.45 -15.92
N GLU A 75 -4.44 10.41 -16.81
CA GLU A 75 -4.73 11.79 -16.40
C GLU A 75 -6.15 11.88 -15.82
N SER A 76 -6.31 12.63 -14.73
CA SER A 76 -7.62 12.89 -14.16
C SER A 76 -8.39 13.89 -15.01
N ASP A 77 -9.68 13.62 -15.17
CA ASP A 77 -10.72 14.55 -15.62
C ASP A 77 -10.78 15.91 -14.87
N GLN A 78 -10.26 15.98 -13.64
CA GLN A 78 -10.17 17.21 -12.84
C GLN A 78 -9.19 18.23 -13.43
N GLY A 79 -8.38 17.84 -14.42
CA GLY A 79 -7.30 18.65 -14.98
C GLY A 79 -6.22 18.96 -13.94
N GLN A 80 -5.37 19.95 -14.21
CA GLN A 80 -4.37 20.47 -13.26
C GLN A 80 -3.15 19.56 -13.02
N GLY A 81 -2.80 18.69 -13.97
CA GLY A 81 -1.61 17.84 -13.87
C GLY A 81 -1.75 16.71 -12.84
N ILE A 82 -2.97 16.35 -12.46
CA ILE A 82 -3.25 15.24 -11.56
C ILE A 82 -3.42 13.96 -12.40
N TYR A 83 -2.67 12.92 -12.05
CA TYR A 83 -2.76 11.60 -12.67
C TYR A 83 -3.08 10.55 -11.61
N ARG A 84 -3.81 9.51 -12.00
CA ARG A 84 -4.16 8.37 -11.15
C ARG A 84 -3.51 7.10 -11.66
N ALA A 85 -3.20 6.19 -10.75
CA ALA A 85 -2.73 4.85 -11.08
C ALA A 85 -3.21 3.84 -10.03
N SER A 86 -3.47 2.61 -10.46
CA SER A 86 -3.78 1.48 -9.58
C SER A 86 -2.53 0.75 -9.05
N SER A 87 -1.35 1.07 -9.58
CA SER A 87 -0.07 0.55 -9.11
C SER A 87 1.07 1.52 -9.45
N VAL A 88 2.24 1.23 -8.91
CA VAL A 88 3.50 1.99 -9.01
C VAL A 88 4.65 0.99 -9.13
N PRO A 89 5.87 1.39 -9.55
CA PRO A 89 6.95 0.44 -9.80
C PRO A 89 7.34 -0.42 -8.59
N VAL A 90 7.31 0.18 -7.38
CA VAL A 90 7.56 -0.52 -6.11
C VAL A 90 6.36 -0.29 -5.19
N PRO A 91 5.27 -1.07 -5.33
CA PRO A 91 4.06 -0.86 -4.54
C PRO A 91 4.25 -1.34 -3.09
N HIS A 92 3.49 -0.76 -2.18
CA HIS A 92 3.40 -1.26 -0.80
C HIS A 92 2.04 -1.94 -0.59
N PRO A 93 1.98 -3.11 0.08
CA PRO A 93 0.78 -3.95 0.15
C PRO A 93 -0.45 -3.27 0.78
N ASP A 94 -0.23 -2.25 1.60
CA ASP A 94 -1.31 -1.51 2.28
C ASP A 94 -2.02 -0.48 1.38
N PHE A 95 -1.47 -0.16 0.21
CA PHE A 95 -2.01 0.86 -0.69
C PHE A 95 -2.47 0.27 -2.03
N GLU A 96 -3.56 0.80 -2.56
CA GLU A 96 -4.22 0.27 -3.76
C GLU A 96 -4.49 1.32 -4.84
N SER A 97 -4.37 2.61 -4.50
CA SER A 97 -4.60 3.70 -5.45
C SER A 97 -3.60 4.82 -5.20
N TYR A 98 -3.13 5.41 -6.29
CA TYR A 98 -2.10 6.45 -6.27
C TYR A 98 -2.57 7.65 -7.08
N SER A 99 -2.34 8.85 -6.53
CA SER A 99 -2.51 10.12 -7.21
C SER A 99 -1.17 10.84 -7.28
N LEU A 100 -0.80 11.29 -8.46
CA LEU A 100 0.46 11.94 -8.76
C LEU A 100 0.17 13.36 -9.25
N LEU A 101 0.86 14.34 -8.68
CA LEU A 101 0.81 15.72 -9.17
C LEU A 101 2.05 16.01 -10.00
N PHE A 102 1.83 16.40 -11.25
CA PHE A 102 2.84 16.86 -12.17
C PHE A 102 2.64 18.33 -12.49
N SER A 103 3.75 19.02 -12.68
CA SER A 103 3.77 20.30 -13.38
C SER A 103 4.47 20.17 -14.72
N GLN A 104 4.14 21.05 -15.66
CA GLN A 104 4.68 21.01 -17.03
C GLN A 104 6.19 21.22 -17.06
N LYS A 105 6.74 22.11 -16.22
CA LYS A 105 8.19 22.39 -16.21
C LYS A 105 8.89 21.63 -15.11
N SER A 106 8.30 21.60 -13.92
CA SER A 106 8.93 20.98 -12.74
C SER A 106 8.75 19.46 -12.65
N GLY A 107 7.90 18.84 -13.46
CA GLY A 107 7.67 17.39 -13.46
C GLY A 107 6.91 16.91 -12.23
N LEU A 108 7.14 15.67 -11.77
CA LEU A 108 6.48 15.08 -10.60
C LEU A 108 6.88 15.82 -9.30
N CYS A 109 5.87 16.26 -8.53
CA CYS A 109 6.07 17.04 -7.30
C CYS A 109 5.45 16.41 -6.06
N LYS A 110 4.43 15.56 -6.23
CA LYS A 110 3.76 14.92 -5.11
C LYS A 110 3.23 13.54 -5.48
N ILE A 111 3.30 12.63 -4.51
CA ILE A 111 2.71 11.30 -4.56
C ILE A 111 1.75 11.17 -3.38
N VAL A 112 0.50 10.79 -3.66
CA VAL A 112 -0.50 10.44 -2.65
C VAL A 112 -0.88 8.98 -2.86
N ALA A 113 -0.56 8.12 -1.89
CA ALA A 113 -0.99 6.73 -1.87
C ALA A 113 -2.19 6.57 -0.93
N ILE A 114 -3.26 5.97 -1.43
CA ILE A 114 -4.50 5.73 -0.73
C ILE A 114 -4.55 4.25 -0.37
N GLY A 115 -4.72 4.00 0.92
CA GLY A 115 -4.74 2.70 1.55
C GLY A 115 -5.99 1.91 1.18
N LYS A 116 -5.89 0.59 1.32
CA LYS A 116 -7.04 -0.31 1.30
C LYS A 116 -7.99 -0.02 2.47
N ASP A 117 -9.23 -0.46 2.31
CA ASP A 117 -10.21 -0.47 3.39
C ASP A 117 -9.72 -1.32 4.58
N ILE A 118 -9.79 -0.74 5.78
CA ILE A 118 -9.46 -1.35 7.05
C ILE A 118 -10.76 -1.49 7.83
N GLN A 119 -11.22 -2.73 7.96
CA GLN A 119 -12.38 -3.06 8.80
C GLN A 119 -12.01 -2.91 10.27
N SER A 120 -12.85 -2.18 11.01
CA SER A 120 -12.61 -1.81 12.40
C SER A 120 -13.92 -1.71 13.19
N GLY A 121 -13.85 -1.96 14.50
CA GLY A 121 -14.94 -1.60 15.41
C GLY A 121 -14.99 -0.10 15.70
N ASP A 122 -16.02 0.35 16.44
CA ASP A 122 -16.24 1.79 16.75
C ASP A 122 -15.03 2.47 17.40
N THR A 123 -14.23 1.69 18.12
CA THR A 123 -13.01 2.19 18.76
C THR A 123 -11.88 2.48 17.79
N GLY A 124 -11.91 2.06 16.52
CA GLY A 124 -10.84 2.35 15.55
C GLY A 124 -9.53 1.59 15.75
N TYR A 125 -9.55 0.50 16.51
CA TYR A 125 -8.33 -0.19 16.94
C TYR A 125 -7.46 -0.64 15.75
N GLU A 126 -8.07 -1.24 14.74
CA GLU A 126 -7.39 -1.77 13.56
C GLU A 126 -6.74 -0.64 12.74
N VAL A 127 -7.43 0.49 12.59
CA VAL A 127 -6.92 1.68 11.90
C VAL A 127 -5.71 2.26 12.62
N ARG A 128 -5.78 2.41 13.96
CA ARG A 128 -4.65 2.89 14.77
C ARG A 128 -3.46 1.94 14.72
N SER A 129 -3.71 0.63 14.77
CA SER A 129 -2.66 -0.38 14.71
C SER A 129 -1.92 -0.33 13.36
N ALA A 130 -2.65 -0.24 12.25
CA ALA A 130 -2.07 -0.07 10.92
C ALA A 130 -1.28 1.26 10.81
N PHE A 131 -1.82 2.34 11.39
CA PHE A 131 -1.13 3.63 11.45
C PHE A 131 0.21 3.52 12.19
N ASP A 132 0.22 2.95 13.39
CA ASP A 132 1.43 2.84 14.21
C ASP A 132 2.48 1.92 13.55
N ALA A 133 2.05 0.90 12.80
CA ALA A 133 2.94 0.04 12.02
C ALA A 133 3.65 0.81 10.90
N LEU A 134 2.90 1.58 10.11
CA LEU A 134 3.47 2.43 9.05
C LEU A 134 4.33 3.56 9.65
N ASP A 135 3.86 4.24 10.71
CA ASP A 135 4.66 5.22 11.44
C ASP A 135 6.03 4.63 11.80
N LYS A 136 6.05 3.47 12.46
CA LYS A 136 7.31 2.84 12.86
C LYS A 136 8.22 2.56 11.67
N ALA A 137 7.68 2.08 10.55
CA ALA A 137 8.45 1.80 9.35
C ALA A 137 9.05 3.08 8.74
N ILE A 138 8.25 4.14 8.61
CA ILE A 138 8.70 5.43 8.06
C ILE A 138 9.70 6.10 9.00
N THR A 139 9.42 6.12 10.30
CA THR A 139 10.32 6.67 11.33
C THR A 139 11.66 5.93 11.35
N SER A 140 11.66 4.61 11.15
CA SER A 140 12.90 3.83 11.06
C SER A 140 13.77 4.23 9.87
N LYS A 141 13.16 4.68 8.75
CA LYS A 141 13.87 5.07 7.54
C LYS A 141 14.29 6.54 7.55
N TYR A 142 13.40 7.42 7.98
CA TYR A 142 13.54 8.87 7.84
C TYR A 142 13.74 9.62 9.15
N GLY A 143 13.82 8.91 10.28
CA GLY A 143 14.00 9.54 11.59
C GLY A 143 12.70 10.06 12.19
N LYS A 144 12.82 10.97 13.16
CA LYS A 144 11.67 11.43 13.95
C LYS A 144 10.73 12.28 13.10
N GLY A 145 9.46 12.26 13.46
CA GLY A 145 8.44 13.17 12.94
C GLY A 145 7.45 13.49 14.06
N LYS A 146 6.54 14.43 13.82
CA LYS A 146 5.57 14.90 14.80
C LYS A 146 4.21 14.26 14.59
N LYS A 147 3.74 13.56 15.63
CA LYS A 147 2.42 12.94 15.67
C LYS A 147 1.38 13.97 16.10
N TYR A 148 0.26 13.97 15.41
CA TYR A 148 -0.94 14.74 15.69
C TYR A 148 -2.05 13.75 16.00
N ASP A 149 -2.40 13.64 17.27
CA ASP A 149 -3.50 12.81 17.74
C ASP A 149 -4.34 13.65 18.70
N PHE A 150 -5.40 14.25 18.16
CA PHE A 150 -6.26 15.16 18.92
C PHE A 150 -7.70 15.09 18.44
N THR A 151 -8.61 15.57 19.28
CA THR A 151 -10.02 15.73 18.95
C THR A 151 -10.47 17.16 19.24
N SER A 152 -11.37 17.70 18.42
CA SER A 152 -12.05 18.96 18.69
C SER A 152 -13.20 18.82 19.70
N GLU A 153 -13.56 17.59 20.07
CA GLU A 153 -14.57 17.32 21.08
C GLU A 153 -14.07 17.70 22.47
N ARG A 154 -14.99 18.16 23.32
CA ARG A 154 -14.65 18.55 24.70
C ARG A 154 -14.17 17.36 25.54
N TYR A 155 -14.67 16.17 25.24
CA TYR A 155 -14.35 14.94 25.97
C TYR A 155 -13.85 13.89 24.98
N ASP A 156 -12.85 13.11 25.39
CA ASP A 156 -12.46 11.94 24.65
C ASP A 156 -13.50 10.84 24.87
N SER A 157 -14.16 10.43 23.79
CA SER A 157 -15.08 9.29 23.75
C SER A 157 -14.47 8.20 22.87
N PRO A 158 -13.65 7.30 23.43
CA PRO A 158 -12.95 6.25 22.68
C PRO A 158 -13.90 5.29 21.95
N GLU A 159 -15.11 5.10 22.47
CA GLU A 159 -16.18 4.31 21.85
C GLU A 159 -16.75 4.95 20.58
N PHE A 160 -16.50 6.24 20.35
CA PHE A 160 -16.95 6.98 19.17
C PHE A 160 -15.79 7.36 18.24
N TRP A 161 -14.63 6.71 18.40
CA TRP A 161 -13.40 7.10 17.69
C TRP A 161 -13.59 7.11 16.17
N MET A 162 -14.19 6.06 15.58
CA MET A 162 -14.44 5.99 14.14
C MET A 162 -15.44 7.05 13.67
N MET A 163 -16.48 7.33 14.47
CA MET A 163 -17.43 8.40 14.16
C MET A 163 -16.73 9.77 14.14
N HIS A 164 -15.88 10.06 15.12
CA HIS A 164 -15.15 11.33 15.17
C HIS A 164 -14.13 11.44 14.03
N LEU A 165 -13.50 10.33 13.62
CA LEU A 165 -12.63 10.31 12.43
C LEU A 165 -13.44 10.61 11.16
N LEU A 166 -14.57 9.93 10.97
CA LEU A 166 -15.48 10.13 9.83
C LEU A 166 -16.01 11.57 9.74
N LYS A 167 -16.36 12.17 10.89
CA LYS A 167 -16.83 13.56 10.97
C LYS A 167 -15.72 14.60 10.97
N LYS A 168 -14.45 14.19 10.92
CA LYS A 168 -13.27 15.07 10.98
C LYS A 168 -13.17 15.88 12.29
N ASN A 169 -13.80 15.39 13.36
CA ASN A 169 -13.66 15.92 14.72
C ASN A 169 -12.47 15.29 15.46
N ARG A 170 -11.81 14.33 14.84
CA ARG A 170 -10.58 13.70 15.32
C ARG A 170 -9.56 13.62 14.19
N THR A 171 -8.31 13.88 14.54
CA THR A 171 -7.15 13.78 13.66
C THR A 171 -6.22 12.74 14.23
N LEU A 172 -5.83 11.78 13.39
CA LEU A 172 -4.67 10.93 13.61
C LEU A 172 -3.76 11.07 12.40
N ALA A 173 -2.65 11.78 12.57
CA ALA A 173 -1.70 12.05 11.51
C ALA A 173 -0.27 12.10 12.06
N LYS A 174 0.71 11.99 11.17
CA LYS A 174 2.11 12.24 11.49
C LYS A 174 2.81 12.90 10.31
N LEU A 175 3.62 13.91 10.61
CA LEU A 175 4.41 14.66 9.66
C LEU A 175 5.90 14.40 9.90
N TRP A 176 6.63 14.06 8.84
CA TRP A 176 8.08 14.04 8.81
C TRP A 176 8.54 15.18 7.91
N SER A 177 9.35 16.07 8.44
CA SER A 177 10.01 17.16 7.73
C SER A 177 11.30 17.53 8.45
N THR A 178 12.14 18.33 7.80
CA THR A 178 13.38 18.81 8.44
C THR A 178 13.09 19.59 9.73
N GLU A 179 12.02 20.39 9.74
CA GLU A 179 11.56 21.16 10.90
C GLU A 179 11.14 20.24 12.05
N GLU A 180 10.58 19.06 11.75
CA GLU A 180 10.16 18.06 12.73
C GLU A 180 11.28 17.06 13.10
N GLY A 181 12.52 17.31 12.65
CA GLY A 181 13.71 16.54 13.00
C GLY A 181 13.90 15.26 12.20
N SER A 182 13.32 15.18 11.00
CA SER A 182 13.52 14.07 10.06
C SER A 182 14.81 14.24 9.25
N ASN A 183 15.40 13.12 8.84
CA ASN A 183 16.52 13.04 7.90
C ASN A 183 15.98 12.63 6.52
N LEU A 184 15.31 13.56 5.84
CA LEU A 184 14.71 13.27 4.54
C LEU A 184 15.77 13.16 3.43
N THR A 185 15.60 12.15 2.58
CA THR A 185 16.46 11.88 1.41
C THR A 185 15.61 11.86 0.14
N SER A 186 16.21 11.59 -1.03
CA SER A 186 15.49 11.48 -2.31
C SER A 186 14.71 12.75 -2.71
N ASN A 187 15.24 13.92 -2.34
CA ASN A 187 14.64 15.24 -2.59
C ASN A 187 13.23 15.41 -2.01
N LEU A 188 12.93 14.69 -0.92
CA LEU A 188 11.69 14.87 -0.17
C LEU A 188 11.77 16.16 0.66
N ASP A 189 10.67 16.91 0.62
CA ASP A 189 10.42 18.05 1.50
C ASP A 189 9.64 17.60 2.74
N SER A 190 8.61 16.76 2.53
CA SER A 190 7.82 16.22 3.62
C SER A 190 7.20 14.86 3.31
N ILE A 191 6.88 14.13 4.38
CA ILE A 191 6.08 12.90 4.36
C ILE A 191 4.93 13.09 5.35
N ALA A 192 3.71 12.76 4.95
CA ALA A 192 2.57 12.75 5.87
C ALA A 192 1.84 11.41 5.82
N LEU A 193 1.55 10.84 6.99
CA LEU A 193 0.66 9.70 7.16
C LEU A 193 -0.60 10.21 7.88
N GLU A 194 -1.78 9.90 7.37
CA GLU A 194 -3.06 10.33 7.93
C GLU A 194 -4.07 9.17 7.91
N ALA A 195 -4.86 9.05 8.97
CA ALA A 195 -6.01 8.15 8.97
C ALA A 195 -7.27 8.86 8.46
N GLY A 196 -8.09 8.14 7.68
CA GLY A 196 -9.41 8.55 7.25
C GLY A 196 -10.44 7.46 7.51
N ALA A 197 -11.72 7.81 7.37
CA ALA A 197 -12.82 6.87 7.45
C ALA A 197 -13.82 7.11 6.30
N THR A 198 -14.32 6.03 5.72
CA THR A 198 -15.38 6.04 4.71
C THR A 198 -16.75 5.86 5.36
N ASP A 199 -16.81 5.08 6.45
CA ASP A 199 -17.99 4.89 7.28
C ASP A 199 -17.59 4.65 8.76
N MET A 200 -18.54 4.24 9.61
CA MET A 200 -18.30 4.02 11.05
C MET A 200 -17.50 2.75 11.37
N SER A 201 -17.36 1.84 10.40
CA SER A 201 -16.69 0.54 10.51
C SER A 201 -15.51 0.38 9.54
N THR A 202 -15.33 1.31 8.61
CA THR A 202 -14.30 1.24 7.57
C THR A 202 -13.41 2.48 7.61
N GLY A 203 -12.13 2.24 7.94
CA GLY A 203 -11.07 3.22 7.88
C GLY A 203 -10.12 3.00 6.71
N TYR A 204 -9.22 3.94 6.47
CA TYR A 204 -8.12 3.80 5.52
C TYR A 204 -6.97 4.71 5.95
N LEU A 205 -5.79 4.50 5.37
CA LEU A 205 -4.63 5.35 5.60
C LEU A 205 -4.23 6.05 4.31
N VAL A 206 -3.77 7.29 4.42
CA VAL A 206 -3.26 8.07 3.29
C VAL A 206 -1.82 8.42 3.58
N MET A 207 -0.93 8.05 2.66
CA MET A 207 0.47 8.44 2.69
C MET A 207 0.72 9.50 1.62
N ARG A 208 1.35 10.61 1.99
CA ARG A 208 1.73 11.68 1.08
C ARG A 208 3.22 11.90 1.14
N TYR A 209 3.84 11.99 -0.03
CA TYR A 209 5.21 12.42 -0.21
C TYR A 209 5.19 13.70 -1.04
N GLU A 210 5.72 14.79 -0.49
CA GLU A 210 5.93 16.03 -1.22
C GLU A 210 7.43 16.21 -1.46
N PHE A 211 7.79 16.52 -2.71
CA PHE A 211 9.17 16.76 -3.12
C PHE A 211 9.52 18.24 -3.02
N GLN A 212 10.83 18.54 -3.01
CA GLN A 212 11.36 19.90 -2.88
C GLN A 212 10.94 20.87 -3.99
N ASN A 213 10.53 20.37 -5.16
CA ASN A 213 10.00 21.18 -6.26
C ASN A 213 8.49 21.51 -6.13
N MET A 214 7.82 21.10 -5.05
CA MET A 214 6.39 21.40 -4.85
C MET A 214 6.06 22.90 -4.92
N PRO A 215 6.86 23.84 -4.35
CA PRO A 215 6.61 25.27 -4.50
C PRO A 215 6.59 25.74 -5.96
N ASP A 216 7.50 25.24 -6.80
CA ASP A 216 7.55 25.57 -8.22
C ASP A 216 6.30 25.06 -8.94
N CYS A 217 5.84 23.84 -8.60
CA CYS A 217 4.61 23.28 -9.15
C CYS A 217 3.36 24.07 -8.79
N VAL A 218 3.28 24.60 -7.57
CA VAL A 218 2.18 25.50 -7.17
C VAL A 218 2.22 26.78 -8.01
N ALA A 219 3.39 27.43 -8.09
CA ALA A 219 3.55 28.67 -8.85
C ALA A 219 3.23 28.50 -10.35
N GLU A 220 3.67 27.39 -10.95
CA GLU A 220 3.34 27.04 -12.33
C GLU A 220 1.84 26.81 -12.53
N GLY A 221 1.18 26.07 -11.62
CA GLY A 221 -0.25 25.83 -11.67
C GLY A 221 -1.10 27.10 -11.54
N GLU A 222 -0.68 28.05 -10.69
CA GLU A 222 -1.32 29.36 -10.57
C GLU A 222 -1.14 30.22 -11.82
N ALA A 223 0.07 30.23 -12.40
CA ALA A 223 0.35 30.97 -13.61
C ALA A 223 -0.48 30.47 -14.81
N GLU A 224 -0.68 29.16 -14.95
CA GLU A 224 -1.51 28.60 -16.03
C GLU A 224 -3.00 28.93 -15.84
N LYS A 225 -3.51 28.93 -14.59
CA LYS A 225 -4.88 29.38 -14.29
C LYS A 225 -5.10 30.84 -14.68
N ASN A 226 -4.14 31.71 -14.39
CA ASN A 226 -4.23 33.14 -14.69
C ASN A 226 -4.17 33.47 -16.20
N LYS A 227 -3.60 32.59 -17.03
CA LYS A 227 -3.61 32.75 -18.51
C LYS A 227 -4.96 32.40 -19.15
N GLY A 228 -5.81 31.65 -18.44
CA GLY A 228 -7.13 31.23 -18.91
C GLY A 228 -8.26 32.21 -18.57
N LEU A 229 -7.95 33.34 -17.93
CA LEU A 229 -8.85 34.47 -17.65
C LEU A 229 -8.58 35.62 -18.61
#